data_AF-A0A4U1CPM3-F1
#
_entry.id   AF-A0A4U1CPM3-F1
#
_cell.length_a   1.000
_cell.length_b   1.000
_cell.length_c   1.000
_cell.angle_alpha   90.00
_cell.angle_beta   90.00
_cell.angle_gamma   90.00
#
_symmetry.space_group_name_H-M   'P 1'
#
loop_
_entity.id
_entity.type
_entity.pdbx_description
1 polymer ?
#
loop_
_entity_poly.entity_id
_entity_poly.type
_entity_poly.pdbx_seq_one_letter_code
_entity_poly.pdbx_strand_id
1 'polypeptide(L)'
;MISITLKEVWNRPVGNALVYSAPYTGSESGTVESSVVLHQGKLLFGASDGYFYVLEQHSGKVLKKINLGAPVFADITIDKA
;
A
#
# COMPACT_ATOMS: atom_id res chain seq x y z
N MET A 1 19.56 -9.23 22.49
CA MET A 1 18.83 -7.97 22.70
C MET A 1 18.48 -7.40 21.33
N ILE A 2 17.22 -7.45 20.93
CA ILE A 2 16.76 -6.76 19.71
C ILE A 2 16.33 -5.37 20.17
N SER A 3 17.09 -4.34 19.78
CA SER A 3 16.74 -2.94 20.06
C SER A 3 15.68 -2.52 19.05
N ILE A 4 14.46 -2.23 19.52
CA ILE A 4 13.38 -1.70 18.68
C ILE A 4 13.66 -0.21 18.50
N THR A 5 14.41 0.13 17.44
CA THR A 5 14.60 1.51 17.03
C THR A 5 13.46 1.84 16.07
N LEU A 6 12.59 2.82 16.37
CA LEU A 6 11.55 3.33 15.46
C LEU A 6 12.12 4.02 14.21
N LYS A 7 13.34 3.67 13.82
CA LYS A 7 14.04 4.12 12.63
C LYS A 7 13.35 3.49 11.42
N GLU A 8 12.96 4.32 10.48
CA GLU A 8 12.46 3.86 9.18
C GLU A 8 13.53 3.00 8.48
N VAL A 9 13.11 1.83 7.99
CA VAL A 9 13.99 0.91 7.21
C VAL A 9 13.87 1.20 5.72
N TRP A 10 12.63 1.42 5.26
CA TRP A 10 12.32 1.79 3.89
C TRP A 10 10.96 2.48 3.83
N ASN A 11 10.75 3.26 2.77
CA ASN A 11 9.47 3.85 2.38
C ASN A 11 9.13 3.46 0.94
N ARG A 12 7.84 3.25 0.66
CA ARG A 12 7.37 2.98 -0.70
C ARG A 12 6.14 3.83 -1.07
N PRO A 13 6.33 4.91 -1.85
CA PRO A 13 5.21 5.72 -2.30
C PRO A 13 4.39 4.98 -3.37
N VAL A 14 3.09 5.26 -3.41
CA VAL A 14 2.15 4.80 -4.44
C VAL A 14 1.95 5.88 -5.50
N GLY A 15 1.19 5.56 -6.56
CA GLY A 15 0.87 6.54 -7.60
C GLY A 15 -0.16 7.58 -7.14
N ASN A 16 -0.50 8.49 -8.05
CA ASN A 16 -1.53 9.49 -7.82
C ASN A 16 -2.91 8.83 -7.67
N ALA A 17 -3.66 9.30 -6.68
CA ALA A 17 -5.02 8.92 -6.41
C ALA A 17 -5.89 9.20 -7.63
N LEU A 18 -6.80 8.26 -7.93
CA LEU A 18 -7.77 8.45 -9.00
C LEU A 18 -8.92 9.39 -8.57
N VAL A 19 -9.12 9.59 -7.26
CA VAL A 19 -10.16 10.44 -6.70
C VAL A 19 -9.57 11.31 -5.60
N TYR A 20 -9.86 12.61 -5.66
CA TYR A 20 -9.46 13.60 -4.66
C TYR A 20 -10.68 14.01 -3.83
N SER A 21 -10.64 13.79 -2.53
CA SER A 21 -11.71 14.24 -1.61
C SER A 21 -11.71 15.76 -1.40
N ALA A 22 -10.58 16.43 -1.64
CA ALA A 22 -10.43 17.88 -1.62
C ALA A 22 -9.75 18.38 -2.92
N PRO A 23 -10.49 18.93 -3.90
CA PRO A 23 -9.97 19.26 -5.22
C PRO A 23 -9.00 20.47 -5.27
N TYR A 24 -8.71 21.12 -4.15
CA TYR A 24 -7.90 22.35 -4.08
C TYR A 24 -6.46 22.12 -3.56
N THR A 25 -6.14 20.93 -3.06
CA THR A 25 -4.85 20.63 -2.43
C THR A 25 -3.94 19.84 -3.38
N GLY A 26 -3.33 20.52 -4.35
CA GLY A 26 -2.24 19.96 -5.17
C GLY A 26 -2.62 18.77 -6.08
N SER A 27 -1.85 18.59 -7.15
CA SER A 27 -2.14 17.63 -8.23
C SER A 27 -1.73 16.19 -7.95
N GLU A 28 -1.11 15.90 -6.80
CA GLU A 28 -0.52 14.60 -6.49
C GLU A 28 -0.80 14.21 -5.04
N SER A 29 -1.66 13.22 -4.85
CA SER A 29 -1.92 12.59 -3.55
C SER A 29 -1.90 11.10 -3.73
N GLY A 30 -1.03 10.36 -3.04
CA GLY A 30 -0.93 8.90 -3.14
C GLY A 30 -1.26 8.26 -1.81
N THR A 31 -2.56 8.14 -1.49
CA THR A 31 -2.98 7.61 -0.18
C THR A 31 -3.16 6.10 -0.18
N VAL A 32 -2.81 5.50 0.95
CA VAL A 32 -3.10 4.11 1.31
C VAL A 32 -4.02 4.17 2.52
N GLU A 33 -5.32 4.06 2.28
CA GLU A 33 -6.34 4.05 3.34
C GLU A 33 -6.56 2.65 3.93
N SER A 34 -6.20 1.61 3.16
CA SER A 34 -6.35 0.21 3.58
C SER A 34 -5.28 -0.21 4.58
N SER A 35 -5.62 -1.17 5.44
CA SER A 35 -4.65 -1.86 6.28
C SER A 35 -3.67 -2.70 5.45
N VAL A 36 -2.41 -2.73 5.87
CA VAL A 36 -1.38 -3.60 5.27
C VAL A 36 -1.40 -4.97 5.93
N VAL A 37 -1.58 -6.02 5.12
CA VAL A 37 -1.58 -7.42 5.60
C VAL A 37 -0.23 -8.08 5.34
N LEU A 38 0.37 -8.66 6.36
CA LEU A 38 1.57 -9.50 6.23
C LEU A 38 1.17 -10.97 6.02
N HIS A 39 1.61 -11.56 4.91
CA HIS A 39 1.39 -12.97 4.62
C HIS A 39 2.59 -13.59 3.90
N GLN A 40 3.19 -14.63 4.48
CA GLN A 40 4.32 -15.37 3.91
C GLN A 40 5.47 -14.46 3.40
N GLY A 41 5.89 -13.51 4.24
CA GLY A 41 6.97 -12.55 3.92
C GLY A 41 6.59 -11.46 2.91
N LYS A 42 5.30 -11.34 2.56
CA LYS A 42 4.79 -10.35 1.62
C LYS A 42 3.82 -9.40 2.31
N LEU A 43 3.91 -8.12 1.97
CA LEU A 43 2.99 -7.09 2.42
C LEU A 43 1.96 -6.83 1.31
N LEU A 44 0.68 -6.94 1.65
CA LEU A 44 -0.44 -6.82 0.73
C LEU A 44 -1.29 -5.62 1.14
N PHE A 45 -1.55 -4.70 0.21
CA PHE A 45 -2.39 -3.53 0.45
C PHE A 45 -3.00 -2.97 -0.85
N GLY A 46 -4.10 -2.25 -0.72
CA GLY A 46 -4.73 -1.50 -1.79
C GLY A 46 -4.45 0.01 -1.64
N ALA A 47 -4.40 0.73 -2.76
CA ALA A 47 -4.16 2.17 -2.76
C ALA A 47 -5.22 2.93 -3.57
N SER A 48 -5.29 4.23 -3.31
CA SER A 48 -6.18 5.17 -4.00
C SER A 48 -5.85 5.36 -5.49
N ASP A 49 -4.65 4.98 -5.92
CA ASP A 49 -4.19 4.96 -7.32
C ASP A 49 -4.83 3.84 -8.16
N GLY A 50 -5.66 3.01 -7.53
CA GLY A 50 -6.41 1.93 -8.15
C GLY A 50 -5.64 0.63 -8.31
N TYR A 51 -4.52 0.47 -7.60
CA TYR A 51 -3.73 -0.74 -7.62
C TYR A 51 -3.78 -1.52 -6.31
N PHE A 52 -3.69 -2.84 -6.45
CA PHE A 52 -3.32 -3.75 -5.38
C PHE A 52 -1.82 -4.07 -5.45
N TYR A 53 -1.14 -3.89 -4.33
CA TYR A 53 0.30 -4.04 -4.19
C TYR A 53 0.65 -5.31 -3.42
N VAL A 54 1.71 -5.98 -3.87
CA VAL A 54 2.39 -7.04 -3.14
C VAL A 54 3.86 -6.66 -3.05
N LEU A 55 4.34 -6.37 -1.85
CA LEU A 55 5.74 -6.02 -1.60
C LEU A 55 6.46 -7.14 -0.85
N GLU A 56 7.78 -7.22 -1.03
CA GLU A 56 8.64 -7.99 -0.14
C GLU A 56 8.87 -7.21 1.17
N GLN A 57 8.75 -7.88 2.31
CA GLN A 57 8.69 -7.25 3.63
C GLN A 57 9.97 -6.49 4.02
N HIS A 58 11.16 -7.01 3.70
CA HIS A 58 12.41 -6.45 4.21
C HIS A 58 12.97 -5.31 3.34
N SER A 59 12.73 -5.35 2.04
CA SER A 59 13.25 -4.39 1.06
C SER A 59 12.21 -3.37 0.58
N GLY A 60 10.91 -3.63 0.78
CA GLY A 60 9.84 -2.82 0.19
C GLY A 60 9.75 -2.95 -1.34
N LYS A 61 10.45 -3.92 -1.94
CA LYS A 61 10.43 -4.16 -3.38
C LYS A 61 9.03 -4.59 -3.81
N VAL A 62 8.51 -3.95 -4.86
CA VAL A 62 7.25 -4.37 -5.50
C VAL A 62 7.47 -5.71 -6.20
N LEU A 63 6.86 -6.76 -5.67
CA LEU A 63 6.82 -8.09 -6.27
C LEU A 63 5.72 -8.18 -7.32
N LYS A 64 4.56 -7.59 -7.02
CA LYS A 64 3.41 -7.53 -7.94
C LYS A 64 2.64 -6.23 -7.74
N LYS A 65 2.12 -5.71 -8.85
CA LYS A 65 1.21 -4.57 -8.90
C LYS A 65 0.08 -4.93 -9.84
N ILE A 66 -1.16 -4.94 -9.34
CA ILE A 66 -2.35 -5.37 -10.08
C ILE A 66 -3.25 -4.15 -10.25
N ASN A 67 -3.56 -3.79 -11.49
CA ASN A 67 -4.48 -2.70 -11.77
C ASN A 67 -5.92 -3.19 -11.56
N LEU A 68 -6.65 -2.56 -10.64
CA LEU A 68 -8.06 -2.84 -10.37
C LEU A 68 -8.99 -1.80 -11.00
N GLY A 69 -8.45 -0.73 -11.58
CA GLY A 69 -9.19 0.29 -12.32
C GLY A 69 -10.01 1.27 -11.45
N ALA A 70 -10.02 1.09 -10.13
CA ALA A 70 -10.74 1.93 -9.19
C ALA A 70 -10.00 2.00 -7.84
N PRO A 71 -10.10 3.13 -7.10
CA PRO A 71 -9.49 3.26 -5.78
C PRO A 71 -9.82 2.11 -4.83
N VAL A 72 -8.82 1.64 -4.08
CA VAL A 72 -9.01 0.60 -3.07
C VAL A 72 -8.88 1.22 -1.68
N PHE A 73 -10.02 1.38 -1.02
CA PHE A 73 -10.08 1.91 0.36
C PHE A 73 -10.39 0.83 1.40
N ALA A 74 -10.94 -0.30 0.96
CA ALA A 74 -11.31 -1.39 1.85
C ALA A 74 -10.08 -2.17 2.34
N ASP A 75 -10.18 -2.70 3.56
CA ASP A 75 -9.20 -3.64 4.09
C ASP A 75 -9.18 -4.94 3.28
N ILE A 76 -8.01 -5.57 3.25
CA ILE A 76 -7.82 -6.85 2.60
C ILE A 76 -7.96 -7.96 3.64
N THR A 77 -8.67 -9.01 3.28
CA THR A 77 -8.70 -10.26 4.05
C THR A 77 -8.07 -11.39 3.23
N ILE A 78 -7.45 -12.34 3.91
CA ILE A 78 -6.90 -13.54 3.30
C ILE A 78 -7.69 -14.70 3.87
N ASP A 79 -8.50 -15.32 3.01
CA ASP A 79 -9.19 -16.54 3.34
C ASP A 79 -8.27 -17.75 3.15
N LYS A 80 -8.40 -18.74 4.02
CA LYS A 80 -7.75 -20.04 3.86
C LYS A 80 -8.78 -20.97 3.24
N ALA A 81 -8.69 -21.17 1.93
CA ALA A 81 -9.40 -22.26 1.27
C ALA A 81 -8.95 -23.62 1.81
#